data_AF-A0A2W5D2U1-F1
#
_entry.id   AF-A0A2W5D2U1-F1
#
_cell.length_a   1.000
_cell.length_b   1.000
_cell.length_c   1.000
_cell.angle_alpha   90.00
_cell.angle_beta   90.00
_cell.angle_gamma   90.00
#
_symmetry.space_group_name_H-M   'P 1'
#
loop_
_entity.id
_entity.type
_entity.pdbx_description
1 polymer ?
#
loop_
_entity_poly.entity_id
_entity_poly.type
_entity_poly.pdbx_seq_one_letter_code
_entity_poly.pdbx_strand_id
1 'polypeptide(L)'
;MKERFRSALFGTALGDAWGFPYNAEPQSDSTPLPDQLKISDDTQMTLALTAAMRAIDEGDMDRDEGMETIASQFIAYRRDPDYQRYPGASNTESLDRLLEH
;
A
#
# COMPACT_ATOMS: atom_id res chain seq x y z
N MET A 1 22.58 2.84 -2.82
CA MET A 1 21.42 1.92 -2.76
C MET A 1 20.26 2.50 -1.97
N LYS A 2 20.47 2.98 -0.73
CA LYS A 2 19.44 3.62 0.12
C LYS A 2 18.68 4.79 -0.55
N GLU A 3 19.38 5.64 -1.30
CA GLU A 3 18.74 6.76 -1.99
C GLU A 3 17.76 6.32 -3.09
N ARG A 4 18.09 5.27 -3.85
CA ARG A 4 17.20 4.77 -4.93
C ARG A 4 15.91 4.19 -4.36
N PHE A 5 15.99 3.43 -3.27
CA PHE A 5 14.81 2.92 -2.58
C PHE A 5 13.96 4.04 -2.00
N ARG A 6 14.60 5.04 -1.37
CA ARG A 6 13.90 6.22 -0.87
C ARG A 6 13.18 6.95 -2.00
N SER A 7 13.86 7.22 -3.11
CA SER A 7 13.26 7.86 -4.30
C SER A 7 12.13 7.04 -4.90
N ALA A 8 12.24 5.71 -4.92
CA ALA A 8 11.16 4.84 -5.39
C ALA A 8 9.91 4.96 -4.50
N LEU A 9 10.06 4.87 -3.18
CA LEU A 9 8.93 5.02 -2.24
C LEU A 9 8.27 6.41 -2.33
N PHE A 10 9.06 7.47 -2.42
CA PHE A 10 8.53 8.83 -2.62
C PHE A 10 7.84 8.97 -3.98
N GLY A 11 8.40 8.39 -5.04
CA GLY A 11 7.81 8.40 -6.37
C GLY A 11 6.47 7.68 -6.41
N THR A 12 6.37 6.51 -5.76
CA THR A 12 5.11 5.77 -5.60
C THR A 12 4.07 6.61 -4.88
N ALA A 13 4.40 7.18 -3.71
CA ALA A 13 3.46 7.97 -2.93
C ALA A 13 3.03 9.27 -3.64
N LEU A 14 3.94 9.90 -4.38
CA LEU A 14 3.63 11.10 -5.16
C LEU A 14 2.74 10.77 -6.34
N GLY A 15 3.04 9.70 -7.09
CA GLY A 15 2.23 9.24 -8.22
C GLY A 15 0.82 8.84 -7.79
N ASP A 16 0.71 8.05 -6.73
CA ASP A 16 -0.56 7.69 -6.09
C ASP A 16 -1.35 8.95 -5.69
N ALA A 17 -0.77 9.83 -4.88
CA ALA A 17 -1.49 11.01 -4.39
C ALA A 17 -1.89 12.00 -5.49
N TRP A 18 -1.14 12.05 -6.58
CA TRP A 18 -1.48 12.87 -7.75
C TRP A 18 -2.60 12.24 -8.58
N GLY A 19 -2.57 10.91 -8.74
CA GLY A 19 -3.53 10.16 -9.55
C GLY A 19 -4.87 9.89 -8.84
N PHE A 20 -4.85 9.74 -7.52
CA PHE A 20 -6.00 9.25 -6.74
C PHE A 20 -7.34 9.96 -7.04
N PRO A 21 -7.41 11.30 -7.12
CA PRO A 21 -8.67 12.00 -7.44
C PRO A 21 -9.22 11.72 -8.85
N TYR A 22 -8.42 11.14 -9.75
CA TYR A 22 -8.73 10.97 -11.17
C TYR A 22 -8.83 9.50 -11.60
N ASN A 23 -8.99 8.58 -10.65
CA ASN A 23 -8.98 7.13 -10.89
C ASN A 23 -10.20 6.57 -11.66
N ALA A 24 -11.27 7.35 -11.82
CA ALA A 24 -12.52 6.89 -12.43
C ALA A 24 -12.52 7.00 -13.97
N GLU A 25 -11.92 8.05 -14.52
CA GLU A 25 -11.97 8.33 -15.96
C GLU A 25 -10.60 8.78 -16.50
N PRO A 26 -10.19 8.26 -17.67
CA PRO A 26 -8.94 8.66 -18.30
C PRO A 26 -8.99 10.15 -18.67
N GLN A 27 -7.92 10.86 -18.33
CA GLN A 27 -7.75 12.28 -18.66
C GLN A 27 -7.31 12.43 -20.12
N SER A 28 -7.83 13.43 -20.84
CA SER A 28 -7.60 13.59 -22.28
C SER A 28 -6.19 14.04 -22.65
N ASP A 29 -5.58 14.91 -21.84
CA ASP A 29 -4.28 15.52 -22.13
C ASP A 29 -3.24 15.21 -21.06
N SER A 30 -3.56 15.49 -19.79
CA SER A 30 -2.69 15.25 -18.64
C SER A 30 -3.48 15.21 -17.34
N THR A 31 -2.94 14.55 -16.32
CA THR A 31 -3.53 14.54 -14.98
C THR A 31 -3.27 15.89 -14.28
N PRO A 32 -4.32 16.68 -13.97
CA PRO A 32 -4.13 17.98 -13.34
C PRO A 32 -3.56 17.83 -11.92
N LEU A 33 -2.94 18.89 -11.39
CA LEU A 33 -2.48 18.91 -10.00
C LEU A 33 -3.72 18.95 -9.07
N PRO A 34 -3.87 18.01 -8.12
CA PRO A 34 -4.95 18.06 -7.14
C PRO A 34 -4.86 19.25 -6.19
N ASP A 35 -6.01 19.75 -5.73
CA ASP A 35 -6.09 20.75 -4.66
C ASP A 35 -5.51 20.22 -3.34
N GLN A 36 -5.60 18.91 -3.11
CA GLN A 36 -5.03 18.23 -1.96
C GLN A 36 -4.40 16.91 -2.38
N LEU A 37 -3.11 16.74 -2.05
CA LEU A 37 -2.44 15.45 -2.19
C LEU A 37 -2.87 14.53 -1.04
N LYS A 38 -3.57 13.46 -1.39
CA LYS A 38 -4.00 12.42 -0.46
C LYS A 38 -3.63 11.08 -1.08
N ILE A 39 -2.97 10.22 -0.31
CA ILE A 39 -2.62 8.87 -0.74
C ILE A 39 -3.85 7.94 -0.77
N SER A 40 -3.79 6.87 -1.55
CA SER A 40 -4.79 5.80 -1.61
C SER A 40 -4.26 4.47 -1.05
N ASP A 41 -5.00 3.40 -1.31
CA ASP A 41 -4.67 2.03 -0.96
C ASP A 41 -3.31 1.59 -1.53
N ASP A 42 -2.92 2.09 -2.71
CA ASP A 42 -1.62 1.82 -3.32
C ASP A 42 -0.45 2.15 -2.38
N THR A 43 -0.43 3.36 -1.80
CA THR A 43 0.62 3.73 -0.83
C THR A 43 0.43 3.01 0.49
N GLN A 44 -0.81 2.85 0.98
CA GLN A 44 -1.06 2.18 2.26
C GLN A 44 -0.58 0.72 2.23
N MET A 45 -0.87 -0.02 1.15
CA MET A 45 -0.38 -1.38 0.92
C MET A 45 1.13 -1.43 0.72
N THR A 46 1.71 -0.43 0.03
CA THR A 46 3.17 -0.32 -0.11
C THR A 46 3.86 -0.14 1.24
N LEU A 47 3.30 0.68 2.14
CA LEU A 47 3.81 0.88 3.49
C LEU A 47 3.69 -0.40 4.34
N ALA A 48 2.55 -1.10 4.26
CA ALA A 48 2.35 -2.37 4.95
C ALA A 48 3.37 -3.43 4.50
N LEU A 49 3.59 -3.57 3.20
CA LEU A 49 4.59 -4.48 2.66
C LEU A 49 6.01 -4.08 3.06
N THR A 50 6.34 -2.78 3.02
CA THR A 50 7.67 -2.28 3.43
C THR A 50 7.93 -2.56 4.91
N ALA A 51 6.92 -2.39 5.76
CA ALA A 51 7.00 -2.73 7.18
C ALA A 51 7.24 -4.24 7.39
N ALA A 52 6.54 -5.10 6.64
CA ALA A 52 6.75 -6.54 6.69
C ALA A 52 8.17 -6.93 6.25
N MET A 53 8.64 -6.42 5.11
CA MET A 53 9.97 -6.71 4.59
C MET A 53 11.08 -6.30 5.55
N ARG A 54 10.91 -5.15 6.22
CA ARG A 54 11.83 -4.70 7.25
C ARG A 54 11.86 -5.64 8.46
N ALA A 55 10.70 -6.05 8.95
CA ALA A 55 10.61 -6.98 10.08
C ALA A 55 11.23 -8.35 9.75
N ILE A 56 11.03 -8.84 8.53
CA ILE A 56 11.62 -10.09 8.03
C ILE A 56 13.15 -10.01 7.98
N ASP A 57 13.69 -8.92 7.41
CA ASP A 57 15.14 -8.70 7.33
C ASP A 57 15.78 -8.53 8.72
N GLU A 58 15.14 -7.80 9.63
CA GLU A 58 15.62 -7.61 11.00
C GLU A 58 15.49 -8.90 11.85
N GLY A 59 14.55 -9.78 11.52
CA GLY A 59 14.26 -11.00 12.27
C GLY A 59 14.98 -12.27 11.78
N ASP A 60 15.66 -12.23 10.63
CA ASP A 60 16.23 -13.40 9.94
C ASP A 60 15.20 -14.54 9.76
N MET A 61 13.98 -14.14 9.40
CA MET A 61 12.83 -15.04 9.35
C MET A 61 12.93 -16.03 8.19
N ASP A 62 12.45 -17.24 8.41
CA ASP A 62 12.27 -18.18 7.31
C ASP A 62 11.07 -17.78 6.43
N ARG A 63 10.81 -18.59 5.40
CA ARG A 63 9.74 -18.31 4.45
C ARG A 63 8.36 -18.28 5.11
N ASP A 64 8.07 -19.22 6.00
CA ASP A 64 6.74 -19.39 6.56
C ASP A 64 6.48 -18.26 7.57
N GLU A 65 7.45 -17.96 8.43
CA GLU A 65 7.44 -16.81 9.35
C GLU A 65 7.29 -15.48 8.59
N GLY A 66 7.98 -15.34 7.46
CA GLY A 66 7.88 -14.16 6.61
C GLY A 66 6.50 -13.99 5.97
N MET A 67 5.87 -15.08 5.52
CA MET A 67 4.52 -15.02 4.97
C MET A 67 3.49 -14.63 6.04
N GLU A 68 3.61 -15.16 7.26
CA GLU A 68 2.77 -14.77 8.41
C GLU A 68 2.95 -13.30 8.78
N THR A 69 4.19 -12.80 8.71
CA THR A 69 4.52 -11.40 8.96
C THR A 69 3.90 -10.47 7.91
N ILE A 70 3.94 -10.83 6.63
CA ILE A 70 3.25 -10.10 5.56
C ILE A 70 1.74 -10.08 5.83
N ALA A 71 1.14 -11.24 6.09
CA ALA A 71 -0.29 -11.34 6.38
C ALA A 71 -0.69 -10.44 7.56
N SER A 72 0.10 -10.44 8.64
CA SER A 72 -0.14 -9.60 9.82
C SER A 72 -0.12 -8.10 9.50
N GLN A 73 0.83 -7.63 8.68
CA GLN A 73 0.89 -6.22 8.27
C GLN A 73 -0.28 -5.83 7.35
N PHE A 74 -0.70 -6.73 6.47
CA PHE A 74 -1.86 -6.51 5.61
C PHE A 74 -3.19 -6.52 6.40
N ILE A 75 -3.30 -7.35 7.44
CA ILE A 75 -4.41 -7.31 8.40
C ILE A 75 -4.41 -5.98 9.18
N ALA A 76 -3.24 -5.46 9.57
CA ALA A 76 -3.14 -4.16 10.21
C ALA A 76 -3.61 -3.04 9.28
N TYR A 77 -3.22 -3.07 8.00
CA TYR A 77 -3.75 -2.18 6.95
C TYR A 77 -5.27 -2.29 6.82
N ARG A 78 -5.84 -3.50 6.81
CA ARG A 78 -7.30 -3.72 6.75
C ARG A 78 -8.07 -3.08 7.90
N ARG A 79 -7.42 -2.94 9.06
CA ARG A 79 -7.96 -2.36 10.30
C ARG A 79 -7.66 -0.87 10.43
N ASP A 80 -6.91 -0.28 9.51
CA ASP A 80 -6.56 1.14 9.54
C ASP A 80 -7.83 2.01 9.41
N PRO A 81 -8.01 3.08 10.22
CA PRO A 81 -9.14 4.00 10.10
C PRO A 81 -9.28 4.62 8.70
N ASP A 82 -8.17 4.74 7.96
CA ASP A 82 -8.08 5.26 6.62
C ASP A 82 -8.22 4.18 5.52
N TYR A 83 -8.64 2.95 5.84
CA TYR A 83 -8.80 1.86 4.86
C TYR A 83 -9.73 2.20 3.68
N GLN A 84 -10.68 3.11 3.87
CA GLN A 84 -11.65 3.51 2.84
C GLN A 84 -11.07 4.41 1.73
N ARG A 85 -9.75 4.54 1.64
CA ARG A 85 -9.06 5.29 0.58
C ARG A 85 -8.88 4.42 -0.66
N TYR A 86 -9.99 4.07 -1.30
CA TYR A 86 -10.05 3.36 -2.59
C TYR A 86 -9.71 1.85 -2.60
N PRO A 87 -10.07 1.06 -1.58
CA PRO A 87 -9.67 -0.35 -1.54
C PRO A 87 -10.29 -1.15 -2.70
N GLY A 88 -9.47 -1.96 -3.36
CA GLY A 88 -9.93 -2.91 -4.37
C GLY A 88 -10.81 -4.04 -3.77
N ALA A 89 -11.85 -4.46 -4.52
CA ALA A 89 -12.76 -5.51 -4.08
C ALA A 89 -12.05 -6.86 -3.82
N SER A 90 -11.20 -7.29 -4.74
CA SER A 90 -10.43 -8.55 -4.59
C SER A 90 -9.44 -8.50 -3.42
N ASN A 91 -8.83 -7.34 -3.18
CA ASN A 91 -7.94 -7.16 -2.02
C ASN A 91 -8.74 -7.24 -0.72
N THR A 92 -9.87 -6.53 -0.64
CA THR A 92 -10.77 -6.57 0.51
C THR A 92 -11.23 -8.00 0.82
N GLU A 93 -11.71 -8.74 -0.18
CA GLU A 93 -12.15 -10.12 0.00
C GLU A 93 -11.02 -11.03 0.51
N SER A 94 -9.80 -10.85 -0.01
CA SER A 94 -8.64 -11.63 0.43
C SER A 94 -8.28 -11.34 1.90
N LEU A 95 -8.36 -10.08 2.32
CA LEU A 95 -8.09 -9.65 3.70
C LEU A 95 -9.17 -10.12 4.67
N ASP A 96 -10.43 -10.11 4.24
CA ASP A 96 -11.55 -10.62 5.03
C ASP A 96 -11.38 -12.13 5.27
N ARG A 97 -10.99 -12.91 4.25
CA ARG A 97 -10.66 -14.34 4.43
C ARG A 97 -9.46 -14.57 5.35
N LEU A 98 -8.42 -13.71 5.28
CA LEU A 98 -7.29 -13.79 6.20
C LEU A 98 -7.66 -13.50 7.65
N LEU A 99 -8.71 -12.70 7.89
CA LEU A 99 -9.22 -12.40 9.23
C LEU A 99 -10.06 -13.54 9.83
N GLU A 100 -10.55 -14.47 9.01
CA GLU A 100 -11.33 -15.63 9.43
C GLU A 100 -10.46 -16.81 9.88
N HIS A 101 -9.16 -16.77 9.59
CA HIS A 101 -8.14 -17.75 9.98
C HIS A 101 -7.36 -17.30 11.21
#